data_AF-A0A0F8XXU4-F1
#
_entry.id   AF-A0A0F8XXU4-F1
#
_cell.length_a   1.000
_cell.length_b   1.000
_cell.length_c   1.000
_cell.angle_alpha   90.00
_cell.angle_beta   90.00
_cell.angle_gamma   90.00
#
_symmetry.space_group_name_H-M   'P 1'
#
loop_
_entity.id
_entity.type
_entity.pdbx_description
1 polymer ?
#
loop_
_entity_poly.entity_id
_entity_poly.type
_entity_poly.pdbx_seq_one_letter_code
_entity_poly.pdbx_strand_id
1 'polypeptide(L)'
;LSALILSKEIASGKYLPSTSTLNERLDLAVRVGLAIVTEGVTIAPLQGISKVTIKKNKDGSEYLSVSIAGPMRSAGGTESAVTMLIADHVRKTAGLSKYQANSFDDETGRFVEELRVYEREAQGSFQFHVLDEDITTVISNLSVELDGVETDPYEVVNHRNMERIDTDRVRGGALRVLNDGLIGRSKKLLKRIELYNLDGWEWLNDLKGAIQTGDREDAATKRMREVITGRSVLSMPNKIGGFRLRYGRACNSGFAAVGIHPVVGEILDHTITTGTQIKLDYPSKGATIAFVDSIETPIVLLKNGNVIKIKDTLHGIKIKNQIKKIIHLGDILISFGDFLENNAKLIPSGYVEEFWIEELKKIIKEKNFQDEYITQFLEKTPTFDETL
;
A
#
# COMPACT_ATOMS: atom_id res chain seq x y z
N LEU A 1 -16.87 -13.36 -2.98
CA LEU A 1 -18.02 -14.30 -3.10
C LEU A 1 -18.25 -15.12 -1.84
N SER A 2 -17.32 -15.98 -1.41
CA SER A 2 -17.49 -16.83 -0.19
C SER A 2 -17.88 -16.03 1.05
N ALA A 3 -17.27 -14.85 1.25
CA ALA A 3 -17.63 -13.92 2.32
C ALA A 3 -19.11 -13.53 2.28
N LEU A 4 -19.65 -13.18 1.11
CA LEU A 4 -21.05 -12.78 0.96
C LEU A 4 -22.02 -13.95 1.21
N ILE A 5 -21.69 -15.13 0.66
CA ILE A 5 -22.50 -16.35 0.84
C ILE A 5 -22.59 -16.71 2.32
N LEU A 6 -21.45 -16.80 3.02
CA LEU A 6 -21.46 -17.14 4.44
C LEU A 6 -22.11 -16.06 5.30
N SER A 7 -21.88 -14.78 4.98
CA SER A 7 -22.56 -13.68 5.68
C SER A 7 -24.08 -13.77 5.54
N LYS A 8 -24.58 -14.08 4.33
CA LYS A 8 -26.02 -14.31 4.08
C LYS A 8 -26.56 -15.47 4.89
N GLU A 9 -25.87 -16.61 4.89
CA GLU A 9 -26.32 -17.80 5.61
C GLU A 9 -26.36 -17.60 7.14
N ILE A 10 -25.38 -16.89 7.70
CA ILE A 10 -25.35 -16.50 9.12
C ILE A 10 -26.47 -15.53 9.44
N ALA A 11 -26.68 -14.50 8.60
CA ALA A 11 -27.77 -13.55 8.77
C ALA A 11 -29.15 -14.23 8.75
N SER A 12 -29.34 -15.23 7.88
CA SER A 12 -30.55 -16.07 7.83
C SER A 12 -30.70 -17.01 9.03
N GLY A 13 -29.68 -17.16 9.87
CA GLY A 13 -29.70 -18.00 11.09
C GLY A 13 -29.32 -19.47 10.87
N LYS A 14 -28.69 -19.84 9.74
CA LYS A 14 -28.35 -21.24 9.42
C LYS A 14 -27.39 -21.90 10.42
N TYR A 15 -26.50 -21.12 11.02
CA TYR A 15 -25.39 -21.60 11.86
C TYR A 15 -25.50 -21.22 13.34
N LEU A 16 -26.57 -20.52 13.71
CA LEU A 16 -26.74 -19.98 15.05
C LEU A 16 -27.92 -20.67 15.74
N PRO A 17 -27.89 -20.82 17.09
CA PRO A 17 -29.03 -21.32 17.84
C PRO A 17 -30.29 -20.51 17.54
N SER A 18 -31.46 -21.16 17.57
CA SER A 18 -32.76 -20.52 17.34
C SER A 18 -33.09 -19.41 18.35
N THR A 19 -32.41 -19.37 19.49
CA THR A 19 -32.52 -18.33 20.52
C THR A 19 -31.77 -17.04 20.18
N SER A 20 -30.94 -17.04 19.14
CA SER A 20 -30.10 -15.88 18.78
C SER A 20 -30.97 -14.75 18.21
N THR A 21 -30.77 -13.54 18.72
CA THR A 21 -31.48 -12.36 18.25
C THR A 21 -31.10 -12.01 16.81
N LEU A 22 -31.96 -11.24 16.12
CA LEU A 22 -31.61 -10.74 14.79
C LEU A 22 -30.31 -9.92 14.83
N ASN A 23 -30.14 -9.05 15.83
CA ASN A 23 -28.95 -8.21 15.95
C ASN A 23 -27.66 -9.02 16.06
N GLU A 24 -27.64 -10.06 16.91
CA GLU A 24 -26.47 -10.96 17.05
C GLU A 24 -26.15 -11.67 15.74
N ARG A 25 -27.17 -12.11 14.98
CA ARG A 25 -26.98 -12.72 13.67
C ARG A 25 -26.32 -11.76 12.68
N LEU A 26 -26.78 -10.51 12.62
CA LEU A 26 -26.23 -9.52 11.68
C LEU A 26 -24.82 -9.08 12.08
N ASP A 27 -24.56 -8.88 13.38
CA ASP A 27 -23.21 -8.58 13.88
C ASP A 27 -22.21 -9.67 13.52
N LEU A 28 -22.56 -10.93 13.81
CA LEU A 28 -21.69 -12.05 13.47
C LEU A 28 -21.51 -12.20 11.95
N ALA A 29 -22.57 -12.01 11.17
CA ALA A 29 -22.51 -12.09 9.71
C ALA A 29 -21.50 -11.09 9.12
N VAL A 30 -21.53 -9.82 9.55
CA VAL A 30 -20.58 -8.81 9.07
C VAL A 30 -19.15 -9.13 9.51
N ARG A 31 -18.95 -9.56 10.76
CA ARG A 31 -17.62 -9.93 11.28
C ARG A 31 -17.03 -11.13 10.55
N VAL A 32 -17.80 -12.19 10.36
CA VAL A 32 -17.33 -13.39 9.64
C VAL A 32 -17.06 -13.06 8.17
N GLY A 33 -17.92 -12.26 7.54
CA GLY A 33 -17.68 -11.77 6.19
C GLY A 33 -16.35 -11.03 6.06
N LEU A 34 -16.07 -10.10 6.98
CA LEU A 34 -14.80 -9.37 7.00
C LEU A 34 -13.63 -10.31 7.29
N ALA A 35 -13.77 -11.25 8.22
CA ALA A 35 -12.71 -12.22 8.54
C ALA A 35 -12.31 -13.06 7.32
N ILE A 36 -13.28 -13.47 6.49
CA ILE A 36 -13.01 -14.19 5.24
C ILE A 36 -12.28 -13.28 4.24
N VAL A 37 -12.71 -12.02 4.11
CA VAL A 37 -12.06 -11.05 3.22
C VAL A 37 -10.63 -10.75 3.64
N THR A 38 -10.35 -10.71 4.93
CA THR A 38 -9.01 -10.50 5.47
C THR A 38 -8.26 -11.80 5.77
N GLU A 39 -8.73 -12.94 5.26
CA GLU A 39 -8.12 -14.27 5.47
C GLU A 39 -7.83 -14.63 6.95
N GLY A 40 -8.54 -14.02 7.89
CA GLY A 40 -8.29 -14.16 9.32
C GLY A 40 -6.94 -13.63 9.82
N VAL A 41 -6.16 -12.89 9.01
CA VAL A 41 -4.82 -12.41 9.40
C VAL A 41 -4.82 -11.07 10.13
N THR A 42 -5.96 -10.36 10.17
CA THR A 42 -6.07 -9.04 10.82
C THR A 42 -7.01 -9.06 12.01
N ILE A 43 -6.84 -8.10 12.94
CA ILE A 43 -7.70 -7.96 14.12
C ILE A 43 -9.01 -7.20 13.81
N ALA A 44 -9.16 -6.65 12.60
CA ALA A 44 -10.28 -5.80 12.22
C ALA A 44 -11.67 -6.44 12.41
N PRO A 45 -11.90 -7.74 12.11
CA PRO A 45 -13.18 -8.39 12.39
C PRO A 45 -13.55 -8.41 13.87
N LEU A 46 -12.57 -8.43 14.76
CA LEU A 46 -12.77 -8.51 16.21
C LEU A 46 -12.83 -7.13 16.86
N GLN A 47 -11.83 -6.29 16.59
CA GLN A 47 -11.65 -5.00 17.25
C GLN A 47 -11.91 -3.78 16.36
N GLY A 48 -11.96 -3.96 15.03
CA GLY A 48 -12.25 -2.88 14.09
C GLY A 48 -13.74 -2.60 13.96
N ILE A 49 -14.58 -3.64 14.06
CA ILE A 49 -16.03 -3.50 14.19
C ILE A 49 -16.36 -3.45 15.69
N SER A 50 -16.82 -2.30 16.18
CA SER A 50 -17.22 -2.14 17.58
C SER A 50 -18.57 -2.81 17.83
N LYS A 51 -19.59 -2.43 17.07
CA LYS A 51 -20.95 -2.97 17.16
C LYS A 51 -21.65 -2.88 15.80
N VAL A 52 -22.47 -3.88 15.48
CA VAL A 52 -23.48 -3.78 14.42
C VAL A 52 -24.85 -3.72 15.09
N THR A 53 -25.63 -2.70 14.75
CA THR A 53 -26.93 -2.43 15.39
C THR A 53 -28.02 -2.10 14.38
N ILE A 54 -29.27 -2.43 14.72
CA ILE A 54 -30.44 -1.98 13.95
C ILE A 54 -30.93 -0.66 14.55
N LYS A 55 -30.99 0.39 13.72
CA LYS A 55 -31.50 1.72 14.09
C LYS A 55 -32.70 2.09 13.22
N LYS A 56 -33.35 3.23 13.48
CA LYS A 56 -34.58 3.68 12.79
C LYS A 56 -34.40 5.00 12.04
N ASN A 57 -34.97 5.07 10.84
CA ASN A 57 -35.18 6.30 10.08
C ASN A 57 -36.31 7.13 10.68
N LYS A 58 -36.39 8.40 10.26
CA LYS A 58 -37.45 9.32 10.70
C LYS A 58 -38.84 8.84 10.28
N ASP A 59 -38.93 8.10 9.17
CA ASP A 59 -40.16 7.43 8.73
C ASP A 59 -40.49 6.15 9.52
N GLY A 60 -39.64 5.77 10.50
CA GLY A 60 -39.78 4.57 11.32
C GLY A 60 -39.18 3.30 10.71
N SER A 61 -38.69 3.35 9.47
CA SER A 61 -38.08 2.18 8.82
C SER A 61 -36.76 1.77 9.50
N GLU A 62 -36.56 0.46 9.66
CA GLU A 62 -35.36 -0.09 10.31
C GLU A 62 -34.23 -0.27 9.28
N TYR A 63 -33.01 0.14 9.64
CA TYR A 63 -31.82 0.01 8.83
C TYR A 63 -30.63 -0.51 9.66
N LEU A 64 -29.57 -0.94 8.97
CA LEU A 64 -28.36 -1.46 9.61
C LEU A 64 -27.31 -0.36 9.81
N SER A 65 -26.71 -0.33 10.99
CA SER A 65 -25.62 0.56 11.39
C SER A 65 -24.39 -0.24 11.78
N VAL A 66 -23.22 0.16 11.28
CA VAL A 66 -21.92 -0.47 11.58
C VAL A 66 -21.03 0.55 12.25
N SER A 67 -20.79 0.37 13.55
CA SER A 67 -19.90 1.22 14.34
C SER A 67 -18.46 0.74 14.24
N ILE A 68 -17.60 1.60 13.70
CA ILE A 68 -16.18 1.32 13.45
C ILE A 68 -15.28 1.90 14.54
N ALA A 69 -14.26 1.14 14.94
CA ALA A 69 -13.22 1.55 15.87
C ALA A 69 -11.85 1.70 15.21
N GLY A 70 -10.93 2.37 15.91
CA GLY A 70 -9.56 2.65 15.43
C GLY A 70 -8.77 1.44 14.89
N PRO A 71 -8.87 0.24 15.49
CA PRO A 71 -8.20 -0.96 14.99
C PRO A 71 -8.60 -1.39 13.57
N MET A 72 -9.68 -0.85 12.99
CA MET A 72 -10.05 -1.09 11.58
C MET A 72 -8.93 -0.73 10.60
N ARG A 73 -7.99 0.15 10.99
CA ARG A 73 -6.78 0.47 10.21
C ARG A 73 -6.00 -0.78 9.79
N SER A 74 -6.05 -1.88 10.53
CA SER A 74 -5.31 -3.12 10.22
C SER A 74 -5.83 -3.86 8.99
N ALA A 75 -7.10 -3.68 8.61
CA ALA A 75 -7.67 -4.35 7.43
C ALA A 75 -7.07 -3.82 6.12
N GLY A 76 -6.54 -2.59 6.11
CA GLY A 76 -6.26 -1.86 4.89
C GLY A 76 -7.53 -1.22 4.29
N GLY A 77 -7.35 -0.22 3.42
CA GLY A 77 -8.47 0.59 2.92
C GLY A 77 -9.48 -0.18 2.06
N THR A 78 -9.03 -1.14 1.25
CA THR A 78 -9.95 -1.88 0.35
C THR A 78 -10.85 -2.80 1.15
N GLU A 79 -10.27 -3.54 2.10
CA GLU A 79 -10.96 -4.52 2.94
C GLU A 79 -11.92 -3.81 3.89
N SER A 80 -11.52 -2.65 4.45
CA SER A 80 -12.40 -1.83 5.28
C SER A 80 -13.60 -1.28 4.50
N ALA A 81 -13.42 -0.91 3.22
CA ALA A 81 -14.54 -0.50 2.37
C ALA A 81 -15.48 -1.68 2.03
N VAL A 82 -14.92 -2.87 1.82
CA VAL A 82 -15.70 -4.09 1.59
C VAL A 82 -16.55 -4.47 2.81
N THR A 83 -16.19 -4.07 4.03
CA THR A 83 -17.06 -4.20 5.21
C THR A 83 -18.44 -3.59 4.97
N MET A 84 -18.51 -2.41 4.33
CA MET A 84 -19.79 -1.75 4.03
C MET A 84 -20.58 -2.47 2.94
N LEU A 85 -19.91 -3.08 1.95
CA LEU A 85 -20.57 -3.94 0.95
C LEU A 85 -21.17 -5.20 1.59
N ILE A 86 -20.44 -5.83 2.51
CA ILE A 86 -20.92 -7.00 3.25
C ILE A 86 -22.13 -6.60 4.09
N ALA A 87 -22.05 -5.48 4.80
CA ALA A 87 -23.16 -4.99 5.61
C ALA A 87 -24.41 -4.70 4.75
N ASP A 88 -24.25 -4.11 3.55
CA ASP A 88 -25.36 -3.90 2.62
C ASP A 88 -25.96 -5.22 2.11
N HIS A 89 -25.14 -6.25 1.90
CA HIS A 89 -25.63 -7.57 1.54
C HIS A 89 -26.40 -8.25 2.71
N VAL A 90 -25.89 -8.10 3.93
CA VAL A 90 -26.50 -8.64 5.15
C VAL A 90 -27.83 -7.95 5.45
N ARG A 91 -27.90 -6.62 5.35
CA ARG A 91 -29.15 -5.87 5.62
C ARG A 91 -30.24 -6.19 4.59
N LYS A 92 -29.89 -6.37 3.30
CA LYS A 92 -30.82 -6.84 2.25
C LYS A 92 -31.35 -8.24 2.59
N THR A 93 -30.50 -9.14 3.07
CA THR A 93 -30.91 -10.49 3.49
C THR A 93 -31.89 -10.47 4.67
N ALA A 94 -31.69 -9.53 5.60
CA ALA A 94 -32.55 -9.34 6.76
C ALA A 94 -33.85 -8.57 6.47
N GLY A 95 -34.05 -8.08 5.24
CA GLY A 95 -35.22 -7.26 4.87
C GLY A 95 -35.19 -5.84 5.45
N LEU A 96 -34.01 -5.34 5.85
CA LEU A 96 -33.86 -3.99 6.38
C LEU A 96 -33.83 -2.94 5.27
N SER A 97 -34.43 -1.79 5.57
CA SER A 97 -34.47 -0.62 4.70
C SER A 97 -33.08 0.01 4.54
N LYS A 98 -32.95 0.93 3.58
CA LYS A 98 -31.73 1.72 3.42
C LYS A 98 -31.62 2.74 4.56
N TYR A 99 -30.40 2.99 5.02
CA TYR A 99 -30.07 4.18 5.78
C TYR A 99 -30.46 5.43 4.97
N GLN A 100 -31.10 6.40 5.63
CA GLN A 100 -31.44 7.70 5.06
C GLN A 100 -30.60 8.77 5.75
N ALA A 101 -29.57 9.23 5.03
CA ALA A 101 -28.72 10.33 5.48
C ALA A 101 -29.53 11.61 5.66
N ASN A 102 -29.13 12.42 6.63
CA ASN A 102 -29.73 13.70 6.99
C ASN A 102 -31.22 13.64 7.35
N SER A 103 -31.71 12.47 7.78
CA SER A 103 -33.13 12.31 8.13
C SER A 103 -33.50 13.05 9.41
N PHE A 104 -32.55 13.19 10.35
CA PHE A 104 -32.75 13.90 11.62
C PHE A 104 -31.96 15.22 11.67
N ASP A 105 -30.65 15.16 11.44
CA ASP A 105 -29.69 16.27 11.53
C ASP A 105 -28.75 16.30 10.31
N ASP A 106 -27.84 17.27 10.19
CA ASP A 106 -26.82 17.31 9.11
C ASP A 106 -25.66 16.32 9.34
N GLU A 107 -25.94 15.02 9.13
CA GLU A 107 -24.97 13.91 9.21
C GLU A 107 -23.85 14.07 8.18
N THR A 108 -24.15 14.59 6.98
CA THR A 108 -23.13 14.86 5.95
C THR A 108 -22.14 15.94 6.39
N GLY A 109 -22.64 17.06 6.90
CA GLY A 109 -21.82 18.17 7.42
C GLY A 109 -20.98 17.74 8.61
N ARG A 110 -21.53 16.86 9.47
CA ARG A 110 -20.77 16.24 10.57
C ARG A 110 -19.57 15.44 10.08
N PHE A 111 -19.72 14.62 9.04
CA PHE A 111 -18.59 13.86 8.47
C PHE A 111 -17.53 14.76 7.84
N VAL A 112 -17.96 15.83 7.15
CA VAL A 112 -17.04 16.84 6.61
C VAL A 112 -16.25 17.50 7.74
N GLU A 113 -16.94 17.99 8.78
CA GLU A 113 -16.29 18.64 9.93
C GLU A 113 -15.30 17.71 10.63
N GLU A 114 -15.73 16.50 11.00
CA GLU A 114 -14.87 15.51 11.65
C GLU A 114 -13.62 15.21 10.82
N LEU A 115 -13.75 15.02 9.50
CA LEU A 115 -12.63 14.71 8.63
C LEU A 115 -11.62 15.87 8.57
N ARG A 116 -12.09 17.11 8.49
CA ARG A 116 -11.22 18.30 8.46
C ARG A 116 -10.56 18.58 9.81
N VAL A 117 -11.25 18.33 10.92
CA VAL A 117 -10.64 18.37 12.26
C VAL A 117 -9.57 17.29 12.38
N TYR A 118 -9.85 16.05 11.94
CA TYR A 118 -8.87 14.97 11.96
C TYR A 118 -7.64 15.27 11.11
N GLU A 119 -7.80 15.79 9.88
CA GLU A 119 -6.68 16.18 9.02
C GLU A 119 -5.78 17.26 9.64
N ARG A 120 -6.37 18.19 10.39
CA ARG A 120 -5.66 19.31 11.00
C ARG A 120 -4.94 18.91 12.29
N GLU A 121 -5.65 18.21 13.17
CA GLU A 121 -5.25 18.03 14.57
C GLU A 121 -4.66 16.64 14.83
N ALA A 122 -5.09 15.60 14.11
CA ALA A 122 -4.59 14.25 14.35
C ALA A 122 -3.22 14.08 13.70
N GLN A 123 -2.27 13.49 14.45
CA GLN A 123 -0.96 13.11 13.93
C GLN A 123 -1.05 11.99 12.86
N GLY A 124 -2.22 11.37 12.70
CA GLY A 124 -2.46 10.31 11.74
C GLY A 124 -2.92 10.85 10.39
N SER A 125 -2.00 11.05 9.45
CA SER A 125 -2.37 11.43 8.08
C SER A 125 -3.21 10.34 7.40
N PHE A 126 -4.28 10.74 6.71
CA PHE A 126 -4.94 9.89 5.73
C PHE A 126 -4.03 9.62 4.52
N GLN A 127 -4.29 8.51 3.82
CA GLN A 127 -3.59 8.16 2.59
C GLN A 127 -4.04 9.02 1.40
N PHE A 128 -5.25 9.58 1.49
CA PHE A 128 -5.86 10.41 0.47
C PHE A 128 -6.32 11.73 1.08
N HIS A 129 -6.19 12.78 0.29
CA HIS A 129 -6.96 13.98 0.48
C HIS A 129 -8.18 13.91 -0.44
N VAL A 130 -9.36 14.03 0.14
CA VAL A 130 -10.65 13.87 -0.54
C VAL A 130 -11.43 15.17 -0.49
N LEU A 131 -12.31 15.39 -1.46
CA LEU A 131 -13.14 16.58 -1.56
C LEU A 131 -14.35 16.50 -0.62
N ASP A 132 -14.81 17.65 -0.10
CA ASP A 132 -16.02 17.73 0.74
C ASP A 132 -17.27 17.24 -0.01
N GLU A 133 -17.35 17.52 -1.30
CA GLU A 133 -18.43 17.04 -2.18
C GLU A 133 -18.46 15.51 -2.28
N ASP A 134 -17.29 14.86 -2.36
CA ASP A 134 -17.19 13.39 -2.42
C ASP A 134 -17.58 12.76 -1.08
N ILE A 135 -17.20 13.38 0.05
CA ILE A 135 -17.64 12.97 1.40
C ILE A 135 -19.17 13.01 1.48
N THR A 136 -19.76 14.13 1.07
CA THR A 136 -21.21 14.35 1.08
C THR A 136 -21.92 13.33 0.19
N THR A 137 -21.40 13.11 -1.02
CA THR A 137 -21.94 12.15 -1.98
C THR A 137 -21.92 10.72 -1.42
N VAL A 138 -20.82 10.30 -0.79
CA VAL A 138 -20.72 8.96 -0.19
C VAL A 138 -21.73 8.79 0.93
N ILE A 139 -21.71 9.66 1.94
CA ILE A 139 -22.59 9.52 3.11
C ILE A 139 -24.06 9.55 2.69
N SER A 140 -24.43 10.41 1.73
CA SER A 140 -25.80 10.52 1.24
C SER A 140 -26.31 9.27 0.51
N ASN A 141 -25.42 8.48 -0.09
CA ASN A 141 -25.80 7.32 -0.91
C ASN A 141 -25.55 5.97 -0.22
N LEU A 142 -24.89 5.96 0.94
CA LEU A 142 -24.67 4.73 1.71
C LEU A 142 -26.01 4.10 2.11
N SER A 143 -26.15 2.79 1.87
CA SER A 143 -27.36 2.04 2.25
C SER A 143 -27.31 1.52 3.70
N VAL A 144 -26.15 1.60 4.34
CA VAL A 144 -25.87 1.21 5.72
C VAL A 144 -25.18 2.39 6.38
N GLU A 145 -25.60 2.75 7.59
CA GLU A 145 -24.96 3.85 8.32
C GLU A 145 -23.52 3.45 8.67
N LEU A 146 -22.58 4.29 8.22
CA LEU A 146 -21.22 4.26 8.70
C LEU A 146 -21.19 5.02 10.02
N ASP A 147 -21.08 4.31 11.12
CA ASP A 147 -20.99 4.89 12.46
C ASP A 147 -19.59 4.63 13.05
N GLY A 148 -19.28 5.16 14.23
CA GLY A 148 -18.00 4.96 14.87
C GLY A 148 -17.99 5.28 16.35
N VAL A 149 -16.98 4.75 17.03
CA VAL A 149 -16.66 5.14 18.41
C VAL A 149 -15.70 6.32 18.41
N GLU A 150 -15.69 7.09 19.49
CA GLU A 150 -14.66 8.12 19.68
C GLU A 150 -13.27 7.47 19.71
N THR A 151 -12.34 8.00 18.92
CA THR A 151 -10.96 7.51 18.87
C THR A 151 -9.94 8.59 19.19
N ASP A 152 -10.31 9.86 19.01
CA ASP A 152 -9.42 11.00 19.13
C ASP A 152 -10.04 12.03 20.08
N PRO A 153 -9.24 12.75 20.87
CA PRO A 153 -9.73 13.65 21.91
C PRO A 153 -10.29 14.98 21.36
N TYR A 154 -10.36 15.15 20.04
CA TYR A 154 -10.81 16.37 19.39
C TYR A 154 -12.32 16.40 19.28
N GLU A 155 -12.93 17.53 19.65
CA GLU A 155 -14.37 17.75 19.59
C GLU A 155 -14.76 18.50 18.31
N VAL A 156 -15.95 18.19 17.79
CA VAL A 156 -16.59 19.00 16.76
C VAL A 156 -17.23 20.25 17.37
N VAL A 157 -17.31 21.32 16.59
CA VAL A 157 -17.78 22.62 17.03
C VAL A 157 -19.23 22.85 16.61
N ASN A 158 -19.56 22.56 15.35
CA ASN A 158 -20.87 22.89 14.79
C ASN A 158 -21.89 21.75 14.99
N HIS A 159 -21.51 20.51 14.70
CA HIS A 159 -22.44 19.38 14.67
C HIS A 159 -22.46 18.56 15.97
N ARG A 160 -22.79 19.21 17.09
CA ARG A 160 -22.84 18.61 18.43
C ARG A 160 -24.22 18.05 18.78
N ASN A 161 -24.27 17.06 19.67
CA ASN A 161 -25.49 16.46 20.22
C ASN A 161 -26.49 15.99 19.15
N MET A 162 -26.01 15.30 18.12
CA MET A 162 -26.86 14.78 17.04
C MET A 162 -27.64 13.54 17.48
N GLU A 163 -28.82 13.33 16.90
CA GLU A 163 -29.78 12.30 17.32
C GLU A 163 -29.22 10.87 17.31
N ARG A 164 -28.37 10.54 16.33
CA ARG A 164 -27.86 9.17 16.08
C ARG A 164 -26.39 8.95 16.40
N ILE A 165 -25.65 10.03 16.65
CA ILE A 165 -24.20 10.00 16.84
C ILE A 165 -23.94 10.23 18.32
N ASP A 166 -23.56 9.16 19.01
CA ASP A 166 -23.46 9.08 20.48
C ASP A 166 -22.33 9.95 21.10
N THR A 167 -21.55 10.67 20.29
CA THR A 167 -20.38 11.44 20.75
C THR A 167 -20.22 12.76 20.00
N ASP A 168 -19.65 13.77 20.66
CA ASP A 168 -19.21 15.04 20.06
C ASP A 168 -17.73 15.00 19.62
N ARG A 169 -17.07 13.85 19.75
CA ARG A 169 -15.66 13.69 19.38
C ARG A 169 -15.48 13.05 18.00
N VAL A 170 -14.26 13.18 17.50
CA VAL A 170 -13.87 12.62 16.21
C VAL A 170 -13.82 11.09 16.24
N ARG A 171 -14.49 10.47 15.25
CA ARG A 171 -14.59 9.02 15.06
C ARG A 171 -13.62 8.55 13.98
N GLY A 172 -12.32 8.66 14.25
CA GLY A 172 -11.23 8.39 13.31
C GLY A 172 -11.28 7.01 12.63
N GLY A 173 -11.81 5.99 13.30
CA GLY A 173 -12.06 4.67 12.70
C GLY A 173 -13.01 4.74 11.49
N ALA A 174 -14.18 5.37 11.68
CA ALA A 174 -15.17 5.58 10.62
C ALA A 174 -14.63 6.45 9.50
N LEU A 175 -13.93 7.55 9.84
CA LEU A 175 -13.32 8.44 8.86
C LEU A 175 -12.29 7.74 7.98
N ARG A 176 -11.55 6.74 8.50
CA ARG A 176 -10.62 5.93 7.70
C ARG A 176 -11.34 5.03 6.71
N VAL A 177 -12.46 4.41 7.10
CA VAL A 177 -13.29 3.62 6.18
C VAL A 177 -13.83 4.49 5.06
N LEU A 178 -14.26 5.70 5.38
CA LEU A 178 -14.73 6.69 4.41
C LEU A 178 -13.61 7.14 3.47
N ASN A 179 -12.52 7.68 4.02
CA ASN A 179 -11.47 8.33 3.25
C ASN A 179 -10.51 7.35 2.57
N ASP A 180 -9.83 6.50 3.34
CA ASP A 180 -8.83 5.56 2.82
C ASP A 180 -9.48 4.36 2.09
N GLY A 181 -10.76 4.12 2.37
CA GLY A 181 -11.55 3.02 1.81
C GLY A 181 -12.50 3.46 0.70
N LEU A 182 -13.72 3.88 1.06
CA LEU A 182 -14.82 4.12 0.12
C LEU A 182 -14.42 5.11 -1.00
N ILE A 183 -13.83 6.25 -0.63
CA ILE A 183 -13.40 7.28 -1.59
C ILE A 183 -12.03 6.93 -2.18
N GLY A 184 -11.02 6.70 -1.34
CA GLY A 184 -9.63 6.46 -1.75
C GLY A 184 -9.39 5.18 -2.53
N ARG A 185 -10.30 4.19 -2.45
CA ARG A 185 -10.22 2.92 -3.19
C ARG A 185 -11.43 2.68 -4.08
N SER A 186 -12.23 3.71 -4.39
CA SER A 186 -13.46 3.60 -5.20
C SER A 186 -13.26 2.79 -6.50
N LYS A 187 -12.20 3.05 -7.27
CA LYS A 187 -11.88 2.30 -8.50
C LYS A 187 -11.62 0.79 -8.27
N LYS A 188 -10.94 0.44 -7.18
CA LYS A 188 -10.71 -0.98 -6.82
C LYS A 188 -12.00 -1.62 -6.28
N LEU A 189 -12.81 -0.84 -5.56
CA LEU A 189 -14.09 -1.27 -5.01
C LEU A 189 -15.10 -1.55 -6.12
N LEU A 190 -15.20 -0.68 -7.13
CA LEU A 190 -16.04 -0.86 -8.32
C LEU A 190 -15.75 -2.18 -9.05
N LYS A 191 -14.47 -2.51 -9.27
CA LYS A 191 -14.09 -3.82 -9.84
C LYS A 191 -14.57 -5.00 -9.01
N ARG A 192 -14.58 -4.86 -7.66
CA ARG A 192 -15.10 -5.91 -6.76
C ARG A 192 -16.64 -5.98 -6.82
N ILE A 193 -17.32 -4.84 -6.90
CA ILE A 193 -18.78 -4.74 -7.05
C ILE A 193 -19.24 -5.44 -8.33
N GLU A 194 -18.58 -5.16 -9.46
CA GLU A 194 -18.82 -5.83 -10.74
C GLU A 194 -18.57 -7.34 -10.65
N LEU A 195 -17.43 -7.75 -10.08
CA LEU A 195 -17.07 -9.16 -9.91
C LEU A 195 -18.09 -9.93 -9.05
N TYR A 196 -18.72 -9.26 -8.09
CA TYR A 196 -19.68 -9.86 -7.15
C TYR A 196 -21.14 -9.65 -7.57
N ASN A 197 -21.38 -8.94 -8.68
CA ASN A 197 -22.70 -8.58 -9.18
C ASN A 197 -23.58 -7.95 -8.08
N LEU A 198 -23.05 -6.91 -7.42
CA LEU A 198 -23.74 -6.16 -6.38
C LEU A 198 -24.37 -4.89 -6.95
N ASP A 199 -25.67 -4.70 -6.74
CA ASP A 199 -26.41 -3.52 -7.23
C ASP A 199 -26.53 -2.41 -6.17
N GLY A 200 -26.68 -1.16 -6.64
CA GLY A 200 -26.98 0.01 -5.80
C GLY A 200 -25.74 0.79 -5.34
N TRP A 201 -24.60 0.55 -5.98
CA TRP A 201 -23.31 1.19 -5.71
C TRP A 201 -22.75 1.93 -6.95
N GLU A 202 -23.57 2.13 -7.98
CA GLU A 202 -23.20 2.74 -9.26
C GLU A 202 -22.73 4.18 -9.10
N TRP A 203 -23.26 4.89 -8.09
CA TRP A 203 -22.91 6.26 -7.71
C TRP A 203 -21.43 6.44 -7.32
N LEU A 204 -20.70 5.36 -7.02
CA LEU A 204 -19.25 5.45 -6.80
C LEU A 204 -18.48 5.91 -8.06
N ASN A 205 -19.08 5.77 -9.25
CA ASN A 205 -18.52 6.29 -10.50
C ASN A 205 -18.54 7.83 -10.58
N ASP A 206 -19.42 8.48 -9.81
CA ASP A 206 -19.62 9.93 -9.86
C ASP A 206 -18.63 10.70 -8.97
N LEU A 207 -17.81 9.98 -8.19
CA LEU A 207 -16.81 10.59 -7.32
C LEU A 207 -15.74 11.33 -8.15
N LYS A 208 -15.56 12.62 -7.84
CA LYS A 208 -14.66 13.51 -8.60
C LYS A 208 -13.19 13.18 -8.36
N GLY A 209 -12.86 12.62 -7.20
CA GLY A 209 -11.64 11.85 -7.01
C GLY A 209 -10.97 12.02 -5.65
N ALA A 210 -10.26 10.97 -5.27
CA ALA A 210 -9.28 11.01 -4.19
C ALA A 210 -7.92 11.39 -4.76
N ILE A 211 -7.30 12.48 -4.26
CA ILE A 211 -5.92 12.78 -4.57
C ILE A 211 -5.09 12.01 -3.54
N GLN A 212 -4.27 11.04 -3.98
CA GLN A 212 -3.34 10.41 -3.05
C GLN A 212 -2.45 11.50 -2.47
N THR A 213 -2.39 11.60 -1.14
CA THR A 213 -1.68 12.70 -0.48
C THR A 213 -0.21 12.62 -0.91
N GLY A 214 0.21 13.48 -1.86
CA GLY A 214 1.53 13.44 -2.49
C GLY A 214 1.57 13.41 -4.03
N ASP A 215 0.46 13.24 -4.76
CA ASP A 215 0.47 13.14 -6.24
C ASP A 215 0.63 14.50 -6.97
N ARG A 216 0.51 15.64 -6.28
CA ARG A 216 0.75 16.96 -6.89
C ARG A 216 2.23 17.31 -7.01
N GLU A 217 3.11 16.53 -6.40
CA GLU A 217 4.56 16.74 -6.35
C GLU A 217 5.26 15.46 -6.80
N ASP A 218 6.38 15.56 -7.51
CA ASP A 218 7.16 14.37 -7.90
C ASP A 218 7.44 13.53 -6.63
N ALA A 219 7.07 12.25 -6.66
CA ALA A 219 7.18 11.34 -5.53
C ALA A 219 8.60 11.29 -4.96
N ALA A 220 9.60 11.53 -5.82
CA ALA A 220 11.00 11.65 -5.42
C ALA A 220 11.27 12.92 -4.58
N THR A 221 10.70 14.06 -4.99
CA THR A 221 10.80 15.35 -4.27
C THR A 221 10.11 15.30 -2.91
N LYS A 222 8.92 14.70 -2.84
CA LYS A 222 8.21 14.48 -1.56
C LYS A 222 9.06 13.66 -0.59
N ARG A 223 9.66 12.58 -1.06
CA ARG A 223 10.49 11.70 -0.21
C ARG A 223 11.73 12.40 0.33
N MET A 224 12.33 13.29 -0.45
CA MET A 224 13.45 14.12 0.00
C MET A 224 13.05 15.08 1.14
N ARG A 225 11.82 15.61 1.14
CA ARG A 225 11.31 16.44 2.26
C ARG A 225 11.02 15.65 3.53
N GLU A 226 10.66 14.38 3.40
CA GLU A 226 10.42 13.49 4.55
C GLU A 226 11.72 12.99 5.22
N VAL A 227 12.90 13.37 4.70
CA VAL A 227 14.18 13.00 5.32
C VAL A 227 14.36 13.80 6.61
N ILE A 228 14.17 13.11 7.73
CA ILE A 228 14.46 13.64 9.06
C ILE A 228 15.96 13.62 9.37
N THR A 229 16.39 14.46 10.30
CA THR A 229 17.76 14.48 10.81
C THR A 229 18.22 13.08 11.25
N GLY A 230 19.42 12.67 10.83
CA GLY A 230 19.99 11.36 11.14
C GLY A 230 19.72 10.26 10.11
N ARG A 231 18.87 10.50 9.09
CA ARG A 231 18.71 9.59 7.95
C ARG A 231 19.58 10.05 6.78
N SER A 232 20.51 9.21 6.35
CA SER A 232 21.38 9.50 5.20
C SER A 232 20.63 9.37 3.88
N VAL A 233 20.90 10.30 2.96
CA VAL A 233 20.46 10.20 1.56
C VAL A 233 21.58 9.53 0.77
N LEU A 234 21.30 8.33 0.25
CA LEU A 234 22.30 7.56 -0.50
C LEU A 234 22.52 8.10 -1.92
N SER A 235 21.43 8.44 -2.62
CA SER A 235 21.47 8.98 -3.98
C SER A 235 20.31 9.95 -4.21
N MET A 236 20.53 10.91 -5.11
CA MET A 236 19.46 11.79 -5.57
C MET A 236 18.69 11.13 -6.72
N PRO A 237 17.36 11.36 -6.83
CA PRO A 237 16.55 10.83 -7.93
C PRO A 237 17.08 11.27 -9.30
N ASN A 238 17.05 10.36 -10.28
CA ASN A 238 17.47 10.61 -11.68
C ASN A 238 18.87 11.22 -11.84
N LYS A 239 19.75 11.07 -10.84
CA LYS A 239 21.11 11.61 -10.89
C LYS A 239 22.12 10.56 -11.32
N ILE A 240 22.88 10.88 -12.36
CA ILE A 240 24.00 10.04 -12.83
C ILE A 240 25.00 9.87 -11.67
N GLY A 241 25.43 8.62 -11.44
CA GLY A 241 26.33 8.24 -10.35
C GLY A 241 25.64 7.69 -9.11
N GLY A 242 24.30 7.64 -9.09
CA GLY A 242 23.54 6.89 -8.10
C GLY A 242 23.65 5.38 -8.27
N PHE A 243 22.62 4.65 -7.86
CA PHE A 243 22.50 3.22 -8.14
C PHE A 243 22.05 3.00 -9.58
N ARG A 244 22.70 2.06 -10.28
CA ARG A 244 22.24 1.57 -11.58
C ARG A 244 21.22 0.47 -11.37
N LEU A 245 20.04 0.61 -11.97
CA LEU A 245 19.04 -0.45 -11.92
C LEU A 245 19.53 -1.69 -12.67
N ARG A 246 19.47 -2.83 -12.00
CA ARG A 246 19.59 -4.17 -12.58
C ARG A 246 18.33 -4.97 -12.23
N TYR A 247 17.64 -5.50 -13.23
CA TYR A 247 16.51 -6.38 -12.97
C TYR A 247 17.00 -7.76 -12.56
N GLY A 248 16.44 -8.29 -11.48
CA GLY A 248 16.70 -9.65 -11.08
C GLY A 248 16.29 -9.94 -9.64
N ARG A 249 16.51 -11.18 -9.22
CA ARG A 249 16.20 -11.66 -7.88
C ARG A 249 17.29 -12.61 -7.42
N ALA A 250 17.94 -12.25 -6.32
CA ALA A 250 18.87 -13.13 -5.60
C ALA A 250 18.11 -14.03 -4.63
N CYS A 251 18.79 -15.03 -4.06
CA CYS A 251 18.19 -15.95 -3.08
C CYS A 251 17.63 -15.23 -1.83
N ASN A 252 18.19 -14.06 -1.50
CA ASN A 252 17.85 -13.23 -0.35
C ASN A 252 17.17 -11.91 -0.72
N SER A 253 16.72 -11.73 -1.98
CA SER A 253 16.01 -10.51 -2.44
C SER A 253 14.62 -10.81 -3.05
N GLY A 254 13.90 -9.75 -3.43
CA GLY A 254 12.49 -9.78 -3.83
C GLY A 254 11.55 -9.54 -2.65
N PHE A 255 10.24 -9.46 -2.91
CA PHE A 255 9.21 -9.14 -1.89
C PHE A 255 9.55 -7.86 -1.12
N ALA A 256 9.75 -6.76 -1.86
CA ALA A 256 10.24 -5.49 -1.34
C ALA A 256 11.62 -5.55 -0.65
N ALA A 257 12.46 -6.55 -0.95
CA ALA A 257 13.88 -6.55 -0.64
C ALA A 257 14.73 -6.32 -1.89
N VAL A 258 15.64 -5.35 -1.84
CA VAL A 258 16.54 -5.00 -2.94
C VAL A 258 17.97 -5.43 -2.66
N GLY A 259 18.65 -5.88 -3.70
CA GLY A 259 20.05 -6.28 -3.61
C GLY A 259 21.00 -5.10 -3.81
N ILE A 260 21.97 -4.94 -2.93
CA ILE A 260 23.07 -3.98 -3.06
C ILE A 260 24.38 -4.70 -2.76
N HIS A 261 25.48 -4.31 -3.42
CA HIS A 261 26.77 -4.93 -3.14
C HIS A 261 27.24 -4.64 -1.70
N PRO A 262 27.68 -5.64 -0.91
CA PRO A 262 28.07 -5.47 0.51
C PRO A 262 29.11 -4.37 0.75
N VAL A 263 30.04 -4.19 -0.19
CA VAL A 263 31.06 -3.13 -0.15
C VAL A 263 30.49 -1.71 0.00
N VAL A 264 29.24 -1.47 -0.43
CA VAL A 264 28.59 -0.16 -0.26
C VAL A 264 28.37 0.13 1.22
N GLY A 265 27.97 -0.87 2.02
CA GLY A 265 27.87 -0.73 3.47
C GLY A 265 29.22 -0.38 4.10
N GLU A 266 30.30 -1.04 3.67
CA GLU A 266 31.66 -0.79 4.18
C GLU A 266 32.14 0.64 3.90
N ILE A 267 32.05 1.11 2.65
CA ILE A 267 32.58 2.42 2.27
C ILE A 267 31.72 3.59 2.74
N LEU A 268 30.46 3.34 3.12
CA LEU A 268 29.53 4.31 3.67
C LEU A 268 29.43 4.24 5.21
N ASP A 269 30.46 3.73 5.89
CA ASP A 269 30.53 3.65 7.35
C ASP A 269 29.32 2.93 7.99
N HIS A 270 28.85 1.86 7.35
CA HIS A 270 27.70 1.07 7.78
C HIS A 270 26.41 1.88 7.96
N THR A 271 26.27 3.00 7.24
CA THR A 271 25.00 3.72 7.07
C THR A 271 23.88 2.78 6.61
N ILE A 272 24.25 1.76 5.82
CA ILE A 272 23.39 0.66 5.44
C ILE A 272 24.02 -0.67 5.87
N THR A 273 23.15 -1.58 6.28
CA THR A 273 23.46 -2.99 6.57
C THR A 273 22.31 -3.87 6.09
N THR A 274 22.51 -5.19 6.07
CA THR A 274 21.43 -6.15 5.81
C THR A 274 20.24 -5.90 6.73
N GLY A 275 19.03 -5.83 6.18
CA GLY A 275 17.82 -5.52 6.95
C GLY A 275 17.52 -4.04 7.11
N THR A 276 18.41 -3.13 6.67
CA THR A 276 18.14 -1.69 6.71
C THR A 276 16.99 -1.36 5.76
N GLN A 277 15.94 -0.72 6.29
CA GLN A 277 14.85 -0.21 5.47
C GLN A 277 15.26 1.12 4.82
N ILE A 278 15.25 1.14 3.48
CA ILE A 278 15.46 2.34 2.69
C ILE A 278 14.17 2.80 2.02
N LYS A 279 14.10 4.08 1.68
CA LYS A 279 13.03 4.62 0.85
C LYS A 279 13.45 4.56 -0.62
N LEU A 280 12.63 3.83 -1.38
CA LEU A 280 12.46 3.93 -2.85
C LEU A 280 12.52 5.35 -3.39
N ASP A 281 13.04 5.65 -4.56
CA ASP A 281 12.42 6.62 -5.47
C ASP A 281 11.53 5.90 -6.51
N TYR A 282 11.91 4.70 -6.91
CA TYR A 282 11.16 3.84 -7.83
C TYR A 282 11.57 2.37 -7.63
N PRO A 283 10.71 1.34 -7.84
CA PRO A 283 9.28 1.36 -8.18
C PRO A 283 8.35 1.42 -6.96
N SER A 284 8.86 1.20 -5.75
CA SER A 284 8.07 1.13 -4.51
C SER A 284 8.38 2.30 -3.56
N LYS A 285 7.62 2.42 -2.46
CA LYS A 285 7.83 3.46 -1.43
C LYS A 285 8.97 3.14 -0.46
N GLY A 286 9.33 1.88 -0.34
CA GLY A 286 10.38 1.42 0.55
C GLY A 286 10.78 -0.01 0.22
N ALA A 287 12.01 -0.33 0.58
CA ALA A 287 12.56 -1.65 0.44
C ALA A 287 13.54 -1.94 1.57
N THR A 288 13.77 -3.22 1.83
CA THR A 288 14.79 -3.69 2.76
C THR A 288 16.05 -4.07 1.98
N ILE A 289 17.21 -3.72 2.50
CA ILE A 289 18.48 -4.07 1.87
C ILE A 289 18.85 -5.53 2.15
N ALA A 290 19.18 -6.25 1.08
CA ALA A 290 19.91 -7.51 1.10
C ALA A 290 21.26 -7.32 0.41
N PHE A 291 22.31 -7.96 0.92
CA PHE A 291 23.61 -7.92 0.26
C PHE A 291 23.74 -9.01 -0.79
N VAL A 292 24.19 -8.61 -1.98
CA VAL A 292 24.39 -9.47 -3.16
C VAL A 292 25.77 -9.13 -3.73
N ASP A 293 26.69 -10.08 -3.70
CA ASP A 293 28.10 -9.90 -4.09
C ASP A 293 28.38 -10.23 -5.57
N SER A 294 27.39 -10.74 -6.30
CA SER A 294 27.50 -11.03 -7.74
C SER A 294 27.22 -9.84 -8.66
N ILE A 295 26.72 -8.72 -8.14
CA ILE A 295 26.34 -7.53 -8.94
C ILE A 295 27.45 -6.47 -8.98
N GLU A 296 27.32 -5.45 -9.83
CA GLU A 296 28.41 -4.48 -9.99
C GLU A 296 28.68 -3.65 -8.74
N THR A 297 29.98 -3.50 -8.47
CA THR A 297 30.57 -2.72 -7.40
C THR A 297 30.66 -1.21 -7.72
N PRO A 298 30.88 -0.35 -6.70
CA PRO A 298 31.11 1.07 -6.87
C PRO A 298 32.35 1.43 -7.70
N ILE A 299 32.31 2.62 -8.31
CA ILE A 299 33.47 3.29 -8.93
C ILE A 299 33.81 4.53 -8.11
N VAL A 300 35.08 4.67 -7.74
CA VAL A 300 35.55 5.69 -6.81
C VAL A 300 36.76 6.46 -7.33
N LEU A 301 36.83 7.74 -6.97
CA LEU A 301 38.01 8.59 -7.11
C LEU A 301 38.80 8.54 -5.81
N LEU A 302 40.08 8.18 -5.89
CA LEU A 302 41.00 8.17 -4.77
C LEU A 302 41.63 9.55 -4.53
N LYS A 303 42.18 9.77 -3.32
CA LYS A 303 42.89 10.99 -2.94
C LYS A 303 44.10 11.31 -3.83
N ASN A 304 44.72 10.28 -4.41
CA ASN A 304 45.84 10.42 -5.36
C ASN A 304 45.41 10.77 -6.80
N GLY A 305 44.09 10.89 -7.07
CA GLY A 305 43.55 11.22 -8.39
C GLY A 305 43.15 10.04 -9.26
N ASN A 306 43.49 8.80 -8.88
CA ASN A 306 43.12 7.62 -9.66
C ASN A 306 41.64 7.30 -9.53
N VAL A 307 41.01 6.92 -10.65
CA VAL A 307 39.65 6.38 -10.69
C VAL A 307 39.75 4.86 -10.77
N ILE A 308 39.11 4.16 -9.84
CA ILE A 308 39.12 2.70 -9.79
C ILE A 308 37.72 2.14 -9.56
N LYS A 309 37.42 1.01 -10.19
CA LYS A 309 36.28 0.15 -9.83
C LYS A 309 36.71 -0.74 -8.67
N ILE A 310 35.90 -0.77 -7.61
CA ILE A 310 36.17 -1.65 -6.47
C ILE A 310 36.01 -3.11 -6.93
N LYS A 311 36.86 -4.02 -6.48
CA LYS A 311 36.86 -5.40 -6.98
C LYS A 311 35.89 -6.28 -6.21
N ASP A 312 35.97 -6.17 -4.89
CA ASP A 312 35.21 -6.95 -3.93
C ASP A 312 35.16 -6.17 -2.59
N THR A 313 34.49 -6.74 -1.60
CA THR A 313 34.35 -6.16 -0.26
C THR A 313 35.69 -5.97 0.44
N LEU A 314 36.62 -6.92 0.34
CA LEU A 314 37.94 -6.84 0.99
C LEU A 314 38.79 -5.73 0.39
N HIS A 315 38.75 -5.56 -0.94
CA HIS A 315 39.40 -4.46 -1.63
C HIS A 315 38.81 -3.13 -1.16
N GLY A 316 37.48 -3.02 -1.07
CA GLY A 316 36.80 -1.81 -0.59
C GLY A 316 37.22 -1.41 0.83
N ILE A 317 37.29 -2.35 1.77
CA ILE A 317 37.74 -2.11 3.15
C ILE A 317 39.16 -1.52 3.16
N LYS A 318 40.09 -2.08 2.37
CA LYS A 318 41.49 -1.62 2.32
C LYS A 318 41.63 -0.20 1.79
N ILE A 319 40.84 0.18 0.79
CA ILE A 319 40.95 1.49 0.13
C ILE A 319 40.04 2.55 0.72
N LYS A 320 39.10 2.20 1.62
CA LYS A 320 38.08 3.08 2.18
C LYS A 320 38.63 4.46 2.60
N ASN A 321 39.71 4.47 3.39
CA ASN A 321 40.34 5.69 3.90
C ASN A 321 41.03 6.55 2.82
N GLN A 322 41.21 5.99 1.62
CA GLN A 322 41.82 6.64 0.47
C GLN A 322 40.76 7.19 -0.51
N ILE A 323 39.48 6.86 -0.34
CA ILE A 323 38.40 7.35 -1.19
C ILE A 323 38.22 8.86 -0.97
N LYS A 324 38.29 9.63 -2.05
CA LYS A 324 38.00 11.06 -2.09
C LYS A 324 36.55 11.33 -2.47
N LYS A 325 36.01 10.56 -3.43
CA LYS A 325 34.64 10.72 -3.92
C LYS A 325 34.14 9.41 -4.51
N ILE A 326 32.89 9.04 -4.22
CA ILE A 326 32.18 7.98 -4.92
C ILE A 326 31.60 8.57 -6.21
N ILE A 327 31.95 8.00 -7.36
CA ILE A 327 31.48 8.44 -8.68
C ILE A 327 30.20 7.70 -9.05
N HIS A 328 30.15 6.40 -8.75
CA HIS A 328 29.02 5.51 -9.03
C HIS A 328 28.84 4.54 -7.86
N LEU A 329 27.61 4.35 -7.37
CA LEU A 329 27.32 3.48 -6.22
C LEU A 329 27.26 1.99 -6.53
N GLY A 330 27.28 1.63 -7.82
CA GLY A 330 27.14 0.24 -8.28
C GLY A 330 25.68 -0.10 -8.60
N ASP A 331 25.38 -1.38 -8.61
CA ASP A 331 24.05 -1.87 -8.94
C ASP A 331 23.09 -1.83 -7.75
N ILE A 332 21.81 -1.61 -8.07
CA ILE A 332 20.67 -2.00 -7.23
C ILE A 332 19.86 -3.06 -7.97
N LEU A 333 19.77 -4.24 -7.37
CA LEU A 333 19.04 -5.38 -7.90
C LEU A 333 17.59 -5.31 -7.42
N ILE A 334 16.64 -5.09 -8.34
CA ILE A 334 15.22 -5.00 -8.03
C ILE A 334 14.46 -6.08 -8.81
N SER A 335 13.53 -6.76 -8.12
CA SER A 335 12.73 -7.82 -8.74
C SER A 335 11.68 -7.23 -9.67
N PHE A 336 11.44 -7.89 -10.80
CA PHE A 336 10.28 -7.60 -11.65
C PHE A 336 8.96 -7.64 -10.85
N GLY A 337 8.85 -8.53 -9.86
CA GLY A 337 7.67 -8.65 -9.00
C GLY A 337 7.33 -7.35 -8.28
N ASP A 338 8.33 -6.58 -7.85
CA ASP A 338 8.12 -5.31 -7.15
C ASP A 338 7.50 -4.25 -8.09
N PHE A 339 7.84 -4.28 -9.38
CA PHE A 339 7.22 -3.40 -10.38
C PHE A 339 5.78 -3.81 -10.66
N LEU A 340 5.54 -5.11 -10.82
CA LEU A 340 4.22 -5.67 -11.07
C LEU A 340 3.25 -5.35 -9.93
N GLU A 341 3.67 -5.56 -8.68
CA GLU A 341 2.85 -5.30 -7.49
C GLU A 341 2.49 -3.82 -7.35
N ASN A 342 3.45 -2.92 -7.60
CA ASN A 342 3.24 -1.48 -7.51
C ASN A 342 2.59 -0.89 -8.78
N ASN A 343 2.27 -1.71 -9.79
CA ASN A 343 1.80 -1.28 -11.11
C ASN A 343 2.70 -0.18 -11.72
N ALA A 344 4.01 -0.33 -11.53
CA ALA A 344 5.03 0.59 -11.99
C ALA A 344 5.46 0.21 -13.42
N LYS A 345 5.74 1.22 -14.26
CA LYS A 345 6.28 0.99 -15.61
C LYS A 345 7.70 0.43 -15.54
N LEU A 346 8.05 -0.51 -16.41
CA LEU A 346 9.44 -0.91 -16.54
C LEU A 346 10.25 0.24 -17.16
N ILE A 347 11.37 0.58 -16.53
CA ILE A 347 12.35 1.50 -17.08
C ILE A 347 13.49 0.72 -17.74
N PRO A 348 14.20 1.29 -18.72
CA PRO A 348 15.33 0.60 -19.35
C PRO A 348 16.38 0.19 -18.30
N SER A 349 16.82 -1.07 -18.36
CA SER A 349 17.96 -1.54 -17.57
C SER A 349 19.27 -1.05 -18.18
N GLY A 350 20.33 -1.00 -17.37
CA GLY A 350 21.69 -1.03 -17.92
C GLY A 350 21.92 -2.33 -18.71
N TYR A 351 22.86 -2.29 -19.65
CA TYR A 351 23.36 -3.52 -20.28
C TYR A 351 24.16 -4.31 -19.24
N VAL A 352 23.78 -5.58 -19.04
CA VAL A 352 24.28 -6.46 -17.98
C VAL A 352 24.58 -7.84 -18.54
N GLU A 353 25.31 -8.65 -17.78
CA GLU A 353 25.75 -9.97 -18.21
C GLU A 353 24.57 -10.89 -18.58
N GLU A 354 23.44 -10.80 -17.87
CA GLU A 354 22.24 -11.60 -18.15
C GLU A 354 21.59 -11.24 -19.49
N PHE A 355 21.74 -9.98 -19.95
CA PHE A 355 21.24 -9.61 -21.27
C PHE A 355 22.24 -10.04 -22.34
N TRP A 356 23.53 -9.77 -22.12
CA TRP A 356 24.61 -10.15 -23.02
C TRP A 356 24.62 -11.64 -23.35
N ILE A 357 24.44 -12.51 -22.33
CA ILE A 357 24.44 -13.97 -22.54
C ILE A 357 23.27 -14.44 -23.41
N GLU A 358 22.08 -13.82 -23.28
CA GLU A 358 20.92 -14.17 -24.11
C GLU A 358 21.12 -13.70 -25.57
N GLU A 359 21.75 -12.55 -25.78
CA GLU A 359 22.16 -12.10 -27.12
C GLU A 359 23.21 -13.04 -27.73
N LEU A 360 24.20 -13.47 -26.94
CA LEU A 360 25.20 -14.44 -27.39
C LEU A 360 24.56 -15.76 -27.81
N LYS A 361 23.66 -16.32 -26.99
CA LYS A 361 22.90 -17.54 -27.32
C LYS A 361 22.15 -17.41 -28.64
N LYS A 362 21.51 -16.26 -28.86
CA LYS A 362 20.79 -15.97 -30.10
C LYS A 362 21.73 -15.95 -31.31
N ILE A 363 22.87 -15.25 -31.20
CA ILE A 363 23.86 -15.15 -32.27
C ILE A 363 24.45 -16.53 -32.61
N ILE A 364 24.80 -17.34 -31.61
CA ILE A 364 25.32 -18.69 -31.82
C ILE A 364 24.33 -19.54 -32.60
N LYS A 365 23.04 -19.48 -32.22
CA LYS A 365 21.95 -20.21 -32.88
C LYS A 365 21.73 -19.75 -34.33
N GLU A 366 21.73 -18.44 -34.58
CA GLU A 366 21.48 -17.88 -35.91
C GLU A 366 22.62 -18.13 -36.90
N LYS A 367 23.87 -18.06 -36.43
CA LYS A 367 25.06 -18.23 -37.27
C LYS A 367 25.61 -19.66 -37.28
N ASN A 368 25.00 -20.58 -36.54
CA ASN A 368 25.42 -21.97 -36.37
C ASN A 368 26.91 -22.09 -35.98
N PHE A 369 27.35 -21.20 -35.07
CA PHE A 369 28.73 -21.18 -34.60
C PHE A 369 29.03 -22.43 -33.77
N GLN A 370 30.02 -23.22 -34.20
CA GLN A 370 30.57 -24.37 -33.47
C GLN A 370 31.93 -24.05 -32.85
N ASP A 371 32.28 -22.77 -32.72
CA ASP A 371 33.57 -22.34 -32.19
C ASP A 371 33.61 -22.53 -30.66
N GLU A 372 34.40 -23.49 -30.20
CA GLU A 372 34.64 -23.79 -28.78
C GLU A 372 35.13 -22.57 -28.00
N TYR A 373 35.83 -21.64 -28.66
CA TYR A 373 36.31 -20.41 -28.02
C TYR A 373 35.20 -19.41 -27.70
N ILE A 374 34.12 -19.39 -28.48
CA ILE A 374 32.99 -18.47 -28.25
C ILE A 374 31.99 -19.10 -27.27
N THR A 375 31.78 -20.43 -27.37
CA THR A 375 30.81 -21.14 -26.53
C THR A 375 31.23 -21.21 -25.06
N GLN A 376 32.52 -21.19 -24.73
CA GLN A 376 32.98 -21.13 -23.32
C GLN A 376 32.42 -19.92 -22.56
N PHE A 377 32.10 -18.81 -23.25
CA PHE A 377 31.57 -17.62 -22.58
C PHE A 377 30.06 -17.70 -22.28
N LEU A 378 29.40 -18.81 -22.63
CA LEU A 378 28.07 -19.12 -22.10
C LEU A 378 28.11 -19.50 -20.61
N GLU A 379 29.27 -19.91 -20.09
CA GLU A 379 29.44 -20.31 -18.69
C GLU A 379 30.36 -19.37 -17.91
N LYS A 380 31.02 -18.42 -18.61
CA LYS A 380 32.00 -17.50 -18.04
C LYS A 380 31.84 -16.10 -18.61
N THR A 381 31.86 -15.09 -17.75
CA THR A 381 31.99 -13.68 -18.18
C THR A 381 33.40 -13.42 -18.72
N PRO A 382 33.55 -12.87 -19.93
CA PRO A 382 34.87 -12.57 -20.48
C PRO A 382 35.57 -11.50 -19.64
N THR A 383 36.88 -11.69 -19.44
CA THR A 383 37.75 -10.66 -18.87
C THR A 383 37.98 -9.53 -19.87
N PHE A 384 38.43 -8.37 -19.39
CA PHE A 384 38.74 -7.24 -20.26
C PHE A 384 39.72 -7.60 -21.38
N ASP A 385 40.75 -8.40 -21.07
CA ASP A 385 41.75 -8.83 -22.06
C ASP A 385 41.17 -9.86 -23.06
N GLU A 386 40.16 -10.63 -22.68
CA GLU A 386 39.46 -11.55 -23.58
C GLU A 386 38.43 -10.84 -24.48
N THR A 387 38.03 -9.61 -24.12
CA THR A 387 37.13 -8.79 -24.94
C THR A 387 37.83 -7.92 -25.97
N LEU A 388 39.14 -7.68 -25.82
CA LEU A 388 39.99 -6.94 -26.76
C LEU A 388 40.50 -7.86 -27.88
#